data_AF-A0A2C9M143-F1
#
_entry.id   AF-A0A2C9M143-F1
#
_cell.length_a   1.000
_cell.length_b   1.000
_cell.length_c   1.000
_cell.angle_alpha   90.00
_cell.angle_beta   90.00
_cell.angle_gamma   90.00
#
_symmetry.space_group_name_H-M   'P 1'
#
loop_
_entity.id
_entity.type
_entity.pdbx_description
1 polymer ?
#
loop_
_entity_poly.entity_id
_entity_poly.type
_entity_poly.pdbx_seq_one_letter_code
_entity_poly.pdbx_strand_id
1 'polypeptide(L)'
;MSATDLLKANLSNMMNKWRRYEALVHVEHIIPRVERKEDMRSLNNLFSEVFQLTSIKQLEVRNNKIKKMLTSLTSLVGKVNAHLSSLVSTIIPLACCLDKQPSPCVKLNNTKLPDDIHLELRVFCFREDQILKREMKINYYFEKDPKTLHDCTVKEVTMKDTNDGLIISVTLQLAKFTRTTKRSTKTNFEHFNRITWQLKLDIPGQPEIKCLSLPFTVRSGSTQLWYYIGAVHWYCWVQTDLYQPKCQCPTTMKRELFLSMLQERYHSITSDHFTEENIQSFQSQLDAMPSHLSHDVQMNEILQGKLPCIRSSDNSKRHTQENKFSFYNWFIAACNTLKRFQLEVHKLRYSIQLLIQQIISYQ
;
A
#
# COMPACT_ATOMS: atom_id res chain seq x y z
N MET A 1 -18.36 -21.75 -18.71
CA MET A 1 -17.29 -21.32 -17.78
C MET A 1 -17.13 -22.43 -16.74
N SER A 2 -15.93 -22.98 -16.54
CA SER A 2 -15.76 -24.08 -15.57
C SER A 2 -15.80 -23.57 -14.13
N ALA A 3 -16.10 -24.43 -13.14
CA ALA A 3 -16.07 -24.06 -11.72
C ALA A 3 -14.68 -23.55 -11.29
N THR A 4 -13.62 -24.10 -11.89
CA THR A 4 -12.23 -23.66 -11.71
C THR A 4 -12.02 -22.23 -12.20
N ASP A 5 -12.59 -21.85 -13.34
CA ASP A 5 -12.48 -20.48 -13.87
C ASP A 5 -13.21 -19.47 -12.98
N LEU A 6 -14.38 -19.86 -12.44
CA LEU A 6 -15.13 -19.05 -11.50
C LEU A 6 -14.35 -18.83 -10.19
N LEU A 7 -13.74 -19.89 -9.64
CA LEU A 7 -12.90 -19.80 -8.44
C LEU A 7 -11.68 -18.90 -8.68
N LYS A 8 -11.00 -19.04 -9.82
CA LYS A 8 -9.86 -18.19 -10.19
C LYS A 8 -10.26 -16.71 -10.27
N ALA A 9 -11.40 -16.42 -10.90
CA ALA A 9 -11.92 -15.05 -11.01
C ALA A 9 -12.31 -14.48 -9.64
N ASN A 10 -13.03 -15.26 -8.82
CA ASN A 10 -13.47 -14.82 -7.49
C ASN A 10 -12.30 -14.54 -6.55
N LEU A 11 -11.31 -15.45 -6.49
CA LEU A 11 -10.11 -15.25 -5.68
C LEU A 11 -9.31 -14.02 -6.13
N SER A 12 -9.15 -13.84 -7.44
CA SER A 12 -8.45 -12.67 -7.97
C SER A 12 -9.19 -11.38 -7.62
N ASN A 13 -10.52 -11.36 -7.74
CA ASN A 13 -11.35 -10.21 -7.39
C ASN A 13 -11.27 -9.87 -5.89
N MET A 14 -11.36 -10.88 -5.01
CA MET A 14 -11.23 -10.68 -3.56
C MET A 14 -9.83 -10.19 -3.18
N MET A 15 -8.78 -10.77 -3.76
CA MET A 15 -7.41 -10.31 -3.54
C MET A 15 -7.19 -8.88 -4.06
N ASN A 16 -7.76 -8.53 -5.20
CA ASN A 16 -7.68 -7.17 -5.73
C ASN A 16 -8.43 -6.17 -4.82
N LYS A 17 -9.61 -6.53 -4.31
CA LYS A 17 -10.33 -5.74 -3.32
C LYS A 17 -9.50 -5.56 -2.04
N TRP A 18 -8.88 -6.62 -1.54
CA TRP A 18 -8.00 -6.57 -0.38
C TRP A 18 -6.78 -5.65 -0.61
N ARG A 19 -6.09 -5.82 -1.74
CA ARG A 19 -4.93 -4.99 -2.12
C ARG A 19 -5.32 -3.52 -2.24
N ARG A 20 -6.54 -3.22 -2.70
CA ARG A 20 -7.07 -1.86 -2.72
C ARG A 20 -7.22 -1.32 -1.30
N TYR A 21 -7.80 -2.09 -0.38
CA TYR A 21 -7.89 -1.68 1.03
C TYR A 21 -6.51 -1.46 1.66
N GLU A 22 -5.59 -2.40 1.46
CA GLU A 22 -4.21 -2.31 1.92
C GLU A 22 -3.53 -1.01 1.47
N ALA A 23 -3.74 -0.62 0.22
CA ALA A 23 -3.20 0.61 -0.34
C ALA A 23 -3.77 1.89 0.25
N LEU A 24 -5.07 1.89 0.49
CA LEU A 24 -5.75 3.01 1.14
C LEU A 24 -5.28 3.13 2.60
N VAL A 25 -5.18 2.02 3.34
CA VAL A 25 -4.62 2.00 4.70
C VAL A 25 -3.16 2.48 4.71
N HIS A 26 -2.36 2.08 3.72
CA HIS A 26 -0.95 2.48 3.61
C HIS A 26 -0.77 4.01 3.50
N VAL A 27 -1.77 4.71 2.95
CA VAL A 27 -1.81 6.18 2.86
C VAL A 27 -2.74 6.81 3.90
N GLU A 28 -2.98 6.08 4.98
CA GLU A 28 -3.73 6.48 6.18
C GLU A 28 -5.22 6.77 5.93
N HIS A 29 -5.83 6.20 4.88
CA HIS A 29 -7.28 6.17 4.75
C HIS A 29 -7.89 5.35 5.88
N ILE A 30 -8.97 5.85 6.48
CA ILE A 30 -9.61 5.13 7.57
C ILE A 30 -10.53 4.07 6.97
N ILE A 31 -10.20 2.81 7.21
CA ILE A 31 -11.05 1.66 6.92
C ILE A 31 -11.38 1.00 8.26
N PRO A 32 -12.66 0.73 8.57
CA PRO A 32 -13.05 0.11 9.83
C PRO A 32 -12.27 -1.19 10.09
N ARG A 33 -11.66 -1.29 11.28
CA ARG A 33 -10.83 -2.45 11.65
C ARG A 33 -11.60 -3.77 11.66
N VAL A 34 -12.93 -3.72 11.89
CA VAL A 34 -13.80 -4.90 11.92
C VAL A 34 -13.92 -5.49 10.53
N GLU A 35 -14.29 -4.67 9.54
CA GLU A 35 -14.38 -5.07 8.13
C GLU A 35 -13.07 -5.68 7.63
N ARG A 36 -11.94 -5.05 7.97
CA ARG A 36 -10.61 -5.57 7.59
C ARG A 36 -10.34 -6.97 8.16
N LYS A 37 -10.73 -7.25 9.39
CA LYS A 37 -10.52 -8.57 10.02
C LYS A 37 -11.45 -9.64 9.42
N GLU A 38 -12.68 -9.28 9.11
CA GLU A 38 -13.67 -10.20 8.52
C GLU A 38 -13.30 -10.58 7.09
N ASP A 39 -12.87 -9.61 6.27
CA ASP A 39 -12.38 -9.85 4.91
C ASP A 39 -11.13 -10.75 4.93
N MET A 40 -10.21 -10.50 5.85
CA MET A 40 -9.00 -11.31 6.03
C MET A 40 -9.32 -12.76 6.42
N ARG A 41 -10.23 -12.96 7.38
CA ARG A 41 -10.67 -14.30 7.79
C ARG A 41 -11.36 -15.04 6.64
N SER A 42 -12.21 -14.34 5.89
CA SER A 42 -12.91 -14.91 4.72
C SER A 42 -11.92 -15.34 3.63
N LEU A 43 -10.89 -14.54 3.36
CA LEU A 43 -9.79 -14.91 2.47
C LEU A 43 -9.07 -16.17 2.97
N ASN A 44 -8.63 -16.19 4.24
CA ASN A 44 -7.90 -17.32 4.79
C ASN A 44 -8.73 -18.63 4.75
N ASN A 45 -10.02 -18.56 5.08
CA ASN A 45 -10.92 -19.71 4.98
C ASN A 45 -11.03 -20.21 3.54
N LEU A 46 -11.23 -19.30 2.58
CA LEU A 46 -11.35 -19.65 1.17
C LEU A 46 -10.07 -20.27 0.63
N PHE A 47 -8.90 -19.68 0.92
CA PHE A 47 -7.62 -20.30 0.55
C PHE A 47 -7.50 -21.68 1.20
N SER A 48 -7.90 -21.84 2.48
CA SER A 48 -7.77 -23.10 3.21
C SER A 48 -8.63 -24.20 2.60
N GLU A 49 -9.88 -23.89 2.25
CA GLU A 49 -10.79 -24.80 1.56
C GLU A 49 -10.23 -25.23 0.20
N VAL A 50 -9.70 -24.27 -0.59
CA VAL A 50 -9.13 -24.60 -1.88
C VAL A 50 -7.85 -25.43 -1.74
N PHE A 51 -6.98 -25.12 -0.78
CA PHE A 51 -5.79 -25.94 -0.51
C PHE A 51 -6.15 -27.35 -0.05
N GLN A 52 -7.19 -27.52 0.77
CA GLN A 52 -7.70 -28.84 1.16
C GLN A 52 -8.17 -29.64 -0.06
N LEU A 53 -8.90 -29.02 -0.99
CA LEU A 53 -9.33 -29.66 -2.24
C LEU A 53 -8.14 -30.11 -3.10
N THR A 54 -7.06 -29.34 -3.10
CA THR A 54 -5.84 -29.67 -3.86
C THR A 54 -4.93 -30.67 -3.16
N SER A 55 -5.11 -30.84 -1.84
CA SER A 55 -4.41 -31.83 -1.01
C SER A 55 -5.07 -33.21 -1.07
N ILE A 56 -6.20 -33.35 -1.78
CA ILE A 56 -6.78 -34.65 -2.12
C ILE A 56 -5.70 -35.40 -2.93
N LYS A 57 -5.02 -36.34 -2.27
CA LYS A 57 -3.94 -37.15 -2.85
C LYS A 57 -4.36 -37.63 -4.23
N GLN A 58 -3.50 -37.42 -5.22
CA GLN A 58 -3.70 -37.96 -6.57
C GLN A 58 -4.10 -39.43 -6.46
N LEU A 59 -5.28 -39.76 -7.00
CA LEU A 59 -5.76 -41.14 -7.03
C LEU A 59 -4.84 -41.97 -7.95
N GLU A 60 -3.81 -42.57 -7.38
CA GLU A 60 -2.96 -43.52 -8.09
C GLU A 60 -3.71 -44.86 -8.26
N VAL A 61 -4.21 -45.12 -9.47
CA VAL A 61 -4.72 -46.45 -9.82
C VAL A 61 -3.53 -47.39 -10.00
N ARG A 62 -3.09 -48.05 -8.91
CA ARG A 62 -1.90 -48.93 -8.89
C ARG A 62 -2.05 -50.27 -9.62
N ASN A 63 -3.25 -50.64 -10.08
CA ASN A 63 -3.50 -51.98 -10.62
C ASN A 63 -3.72 -51.99 -12.14
N ASN A 64 -2.77 -52.56 -12.89
CA ASN A 64 -2.77 -52.60 -14.36
C ASN A 64 -3.94 -53.37 -14.99
N LYS A 65 -4.57 -54.31 -14.26
CA LYS A 65 -5.75 -55.06 -14.74
C LYS A 65 -7.02 -54.22 -14.65
N ILE A 66 -7.12 -53.39 -13.61
CA ILE A 66 -8.23 -52.44 -13.38
C ILE A 66 -8.10 -51.22 -14.30
N LYS A 67 -6.87 -50.81 -14.63
CA LYS A 67 -6.55 -49.67 -15.50
C LYS A 67 -7.18 -49.74 -16.91
N LYS A 68 -7.36 -50.95 -17.46
CA LYS A 68 -8.05 -51.20 -18.75
C LYS A 68 -9.59 -51.11 -18.66
N MET A 69 -10.20 -51.56 -17.55
CA MET A 69 -11.65 -51.39 -17.34
C MET A 69 -12.01 -49.96 -16.91
N LEU A 70 -11.09 -49.28 -16.24
CA LEU A 70 -11.23 -47.90 -15.78
C LEU A 70 -10.57 -46.89 -16.73
N THR A 71 -10.38 -47.18 -18.02
CA THR A 71 -9.70 -46.25 -18.95
C THR A 71 -10.41 -44.88 -18.97
N SER A 72 -11.74 -44.85 -18.96
CA SER A 72 -12.55 -43.63 -18.82
C SER A 72 -12.38 -42.95 -17.46
N LEU A 73 -12.26 -43.72 -16.38
CA LEU A 73 -12.05 -43.18 -15.02
C LEU A 73 -10.61 -42.68 -14.83
N THR A 74 -9.62 -43.31 -15.47
CA THR A 74 -8.21 -42.90 -15.48
C THR A 74 -8.05 -41.60 -16.27
N SER A 75 -8.76 -41.46 -17.39
CA SER A 75 -8.87 -40.20 -18.14
C SER A 75 -9.54 -39.10 -17.30
N LEU A 76 -10.63 -39.42 -16.60
CA LEU A 76 -11.30 -38.48 -15.70
C LEU A 76 -10.40 -38.05 -14.54
N VAL A 77 -9.74 -39.00 -13.87
CA VAL A 77 -8.75 -38.73 -12.79
C VAL A 77 -7.60 -37.88 -13.33
N GLY A 78 -7.10 -38.16 -14.53
CA GLY A 78 -6.08 -37.35 -15.19
C GLY A 78 -6.54 -35.90 -15.42
N LYS A 79 -7.78 -35.71 -15.91
CA LYS A 79 -8.38 -34.38 -16.09
C LYS A 79 -8.56 -33.65 -14.76
N VAL A 80 -9.07 -34.33 -13.73
CA VAL A 80 -9.24 -33.76 -12.38
C VAL A 80 -7.90 -33.33 -11.81
N ASN A 81 -6.87 -34.18 -11.88
CA ASN A 81 -5.52 -33.86 -11.40
C ASN A 81 -4.91 -32.68 -12.17
N ALA A 82 -5.12 -32.59 -13.48
CA ALA A 82 -4.67 -31.46 -14.29
C ALA A 82 -5.39 -30.15 -13.90
N HIS A 83 -6.71 -30.21 -13.64
CA HIS A 83 -7.47 -29.06 -13.18
C HIS A 83 -7.05 -28.61 -11.77
N LEU A 84 -6.85 -29.54 -10.84
CA LEU A 84 -6.35 -29.24 -9.50
C LEU A 84 -4.94 -28.64 -9.56
N SER A 85 -4.04 -29.22 -10.35
CA SER A 85 -2.67 -28.68 -10.52
C SER A 85 -2.68 -27.27 -11.13
N SER A 86 -3.56 -27.01 -12.10
CA SER A 86 -3.75 -25.68 -12.68
C SER A 86 -4.35 -24.68 -11.68
N LEU A 87 -5.21 -25.14 -10.78
CA LEU A 87 -5.79 -24.32 -9.72
C LEU A 87 -4.70 -23.94 -8.70
N VAL A 88 -3.93 -24.92 -8.22
CA VAL A 88 -2.79 -24.74 -7.32
C VAL A 88 -1.78 -23.74 -7.87
N SER A 89 -1.38 -23.91 -9.14
CA SER A 89 -0.39 -23.03 -9.77
C SER A 89 -0.86 -21.58 -9.92
N THR A 90 -2.18 -21.36 -9.94
CA THR A 90 -2.77 -20.02 -10.00
C THR A 90 -2.92 -19.40 -8.60
N ILE A 91 -3.20 -20.21 -7.58
CA ILE A 91 -3.57 -19.75 -6.25
C ILE A 91 -2.38 -19.52 -5.34
N ILE A 92 -1.38 -20.40 -5.35
CA ILE A 92 -0.19 -20.26 -4.49
C ILE A 92 0.48 -18.89 -4.64
N PRO A 93 0.70 -18.35 -5.87
CA PRO A 93 1.28 -17.02 -6.02
C PRO A 93 0.43 -15.90 -5.41
N LEU A 94 -0.88 -16.12 -5.25
CA LEU A 94 -1.83 -15.17 -4.65
C LEU A 94 -2.02 -15.39 -3.14
N ALA A 95 -1.50 -16.49 -2.59
CA ALA A 95 -1.68 -16.89 -1.19
C ALA A 95 -0.82 -16.09 -0.20
N CYS A 96 -0.63 -14.79 -0.46
CA CYS A 96 0.05 -13.90 0.44
C CYS A 96 -0.40 -12.44 0.29
N CYS A 97 -0.20 -11.67 1.36
CA CYS A 97 -0.37 -10.21 1.37
C CYS A 97 0.56 -9.58 2.41
N LEU A 98 0.82 -8.27 2.33
CA LEU A 98 1.62 -7.58 3.33
C LEU A 98 0.69 -6.97 4.39
N ASP A 99 0.77 -7.49 5.62
CA ASP A 99 0.08 -6.89 6.76
C ASP A 99 0.69 -5.51 7.08
N LYS A 100 2.01 -5.38 6.88
CA LYS A 100 2.79 -4.15 7.06
C LYS A 100 3.64 -3.86 5.84
N GLN A 101 3.32 -2.73 5.20
CA GLN A 101 4.01 -2.17 4.04
C GLN A 101 5.21 -1.32 4.46
N PRO A 102 6.19 -1.04 3.57
CA PRO A 102 7.24 -0.06 3.87
C PRO A 102 6.60 1.29 4.17
N SER A 103 7.29 2.19 4.88
CA SER A 103 6.79 3.57 4.99
C SER A 103 6.69 4.22 3.60
N PRO A 104 5.66 5.02 3.29
CA PRO A 104 5.57 5.73 2.00
C PRO A 104 6.83 6.53 1.65
N CYS A 105 7.55 6.99 2.67
CA CYS A 105 8.80 7.74 2.51
C CYS A 105 9.85 7.35 3.56
N VAL A 106 10.79 6.51 3.15
CA VAL A 106 11.93 6.06 3.96
C VAL A 106 13.00 7.16 4.00
N LYS A 107 13.48 7.51 5.18
CA LYS A 107 14.52 8.53 5.37
C LYS A 107 15.91 7.88 5.23
N LEU A 108 16.88 8.59 4.68
CA LEU A 108 18.29 8.23 4.81
C LEU A 108 18.82 8.63 6.20
N ASN A 109 19.46 7.70 6.88
CA ASN A 109 20.15 7.91 8.14
C ASN A 109 21.43 8.75 7.95
N ASN A 110 22.11 9.03 9.06
CA ASN A 110 23.31 9.86 9.08
C ASN A 110 24.50 9.22 8.32
N THR A 111 24.49 7.90 8.09
CA THR A 111 25.48 7.20 7.27
C THR A 111 25.10 7.14 5.79
N LYS A 112 24.06 7.90 5.38
CA LYS A 112 23.51 7.94 4.02
C LYS A 112 22.94 6.60 3.54
N LEU A 113 22.66 5.68 4.46
CA LEU A 113 21.92 4.46 4.20
C LEU A 113 20.44 4.69 4.53
N PRO A 114 19.48 4.02 3.87
CA PRO A 114 18.08 4.09 4.28
C PRO A 114 17.88 3.62 5.72
N ASP A 115 16.93 4.22 6.44
CA ASP A 115 16.44 3.73 7.73
C ASP A 115 15.90 2.30 7.57
N ASP A 116 15.83 1.59 8.69
CA ASP A 116 15.32 0.22 8.70
C ASP A 116 13.86 0.19 8.25
N ILE A 117 13.57 -0.74 7.35
CA ILE A 117 12.26 -1.00 6.80
C ILE A 117 11.74 -2.27 7.48
N HIS A 118 10.61 -2.13 8.18
CA HIS A 118 9.92 -3.23 8.82
C HIS A 118 8.74 -3.66 7.95
N LEU A 119 8.75 -4.91 7.52
CA LEU A 119 7.70 -5.51 6.70
C LEU A 119 7.10 -6.71 7.41
N GLU A 120 5.83 -6.98 7.17
CA GLU A 120 5.14 -8.18 7.66
C GLU A 120 4.37 -8.80 6.51
N LEU A 121 4.77 -9.99 6.10
CA LEU A 121 4.09 -10.79 5.08
C LEU A 121 3.21 -11.83 5.78
N ARG A 122 1.93 -11.86 5.41
CA ARG A 122 1.04 -12.96 5.73
C ARG A 122 1.02 -13.94 4.57
N VAL A 123 1.24 -15.20 4.89
CA VAL A 123 1.15 -16.33 3.96
C VAL A 123 -0.04 -17.20 4.39
N PHE A 124 -1.02 -17.33 3.50
CA PHE A 124 -2.23 -18.08 3.77
C PHE A 124 -1.98 -19.57 3.66
N CYS A 125 -2.57 -20.36 4.56
CA CYS A 125 -2.63 -21.83 4.51
C CYS A 125 -1.30 -22.59 4.62
N PHE A 126 -0.18 -21.89 4.74
CA PHE A 126 1.12 -22.49 5.00
C PHE A 126 1.52 -22.27 6.45
N ARG A 127 2.26 -23.25 6.98
CA ARG A 127 2.92 -23.19 8.29
C ARG A 127 4.40 -22.92 8.13
N GLU A 128 5.04 -22.53 9.23
CA GLU A 128 6.48 -22.25 9.26
C GLU A 128 7.35 -23.40 8.71
N ASP A 129 7.02 -24.65 9.03
CA ASP A 129 7.76 -25.84 8.61
C ASP A 129 7.67 -26.13 7.11
N GLN A 130 6.74 -25.48 6.40
CA GLN A 130 6.55 -25.63 4.96
C GLN A 130 7.28 -24.56 4.14
N ILE A 131 7.98 -23.62 4.78
CA ILE A 131 8.72 -22.55 4.12
C ILE A 131 10.23 -22.83 4.19
N LEU A 132 10.90 -22.87 3.04
CA LEU A 132 12.35 -23.01 2.97
C LEU A 132 13.02 -21.68 3.31
N LYS A 133 13.20 -21.39 4.61
CA LYS A 133 13.74 -20.11 5.11
C LYS A 133 15.05 -19.69 4.44
N ARG A 134 15.94 -20.65 4.17
CA ARG A 134 17.26 -20.40 3.54
C ARG A 134 17.17 -19.96 2.08
N GLU A 135 16.01 -20.13 1.45
CA GLU A 135 15.76 -19.79 0.05
C GLU A 135 14.83 -18.58 -0.10
N MET A 136 14.54 -17.85 0.98
CA MET A 136 13.83 -16.58 0.93
C MET A 136 14.70 -15.52 0.25
N LYS A 137 14.20 -14.94 -0.84
CA LYS A 137 14.85 -13.81 -1.53
C LYS A 137 14.02 -12.55 -1.36
N ILE A 138 14.65 -11.51 -0.82
CA ILE A 138 14.05 -10.18 -0.68
C ILE A 138 14.94 -9.19 -1.41
N ASN A 139 14.39 -8.62 -2.48
CA ASN A 139 15.08 -7.66 -3.32
C ASN A 139 14.27 -6.37 -3.40
N TYR A 140 14.89 -5.31 -3.89
CA TYR A 140 14.17 -4.11 -4.27
C TYR A 140 14.56 -3.69 -5.68
N TYR A 141 13.70 -2.90 -6.32
CA TYR A 141 14.00 -2.31 -7.61
C TYR A 141 13.47 -0.89 -7.70
N PHE A 142 14.06 -0.12 -8.61
CA PHE A 142 13.56 1.21 -8.96
C PHE A 142 12.44 1.04 -9.98
N GLU A 143 11.28 1.65 -9.78
CA GLU A 143 10.14 1.52 -10.72
C GLU A 143 10.45 2.01 -12.15
N LYS A 144 11.45 2.89 -12.31
CA LYS A 144 11.93 3.29 -13.64
C LYS A 144 12.71 2.19 -14.38
N ASP A 145 13.20 1.19 -13.67
CA ASP A 145 13.97 0.07 -14.19
C ASP A 145 13.64 -1.22 -13.39
N PRO A 146 12.45 -1.80 -13.61
CA PRO A 146 11.99 -2.95 -12.84
C PRO A 146 12.75 -4.24 -13.15
N LYS A 147 13.58 -4.26 -14.21
CA LYS A 147 14.39 -5.43 -14.59
C LYS A 147 15.65 -5.55 -13.72
N THR A 148 16.14 -4.44 -13.19
CA THR A 148 17.34 -4.43 -12.35
C THR A 148 16.93 -4.59 -10.88
N LEU A 149 17.15 -5.81 -10.36
CA LEU A 149 16.97 -6.12 -8.95
C LEU A 149 18.23 -5.76 -8.15
N HIS A 150 18.01 -5.18 -6.98
CA HIS A 150 19.03 -4.86 -5.99
C HIS A 150 18.77 -5.65 -4.72
N ASP A 151 19.83 -6.01 -3.99
CA ASP A 151 19.70 -6.77 -2.76
C ASP A 151 19.24 -5.91 -1.58
N CYS A 152 18.47 -6.52 -0.68
CA CYS A 152 18.18 -5.97 0.64
C CYS A 152 19.10 -6.65 1.67
N THR A 153 19.69 -5.88 2.58
CA THR A 153 20.35 -6.43 3.76
C THR A 153 19.27 -6.79 4.79
N VAL A 154 19.01 -8.08 4.96
CA VAL A 154 18.08 -8.58 5.99
C VAL A 154 18.80 -8.60 7.34
N LYS A 155 18.27 -7.86 8.32
CA LYS A 155 18.82 -7.78 9.68
C LYS A 155 18.19 -8.79 10.62
N GLU A 156 16.87 -8.98 10.49
CA GLU A 156 16.09 -9.83 11.38
C GLU A 156 14.94 -10.46 10.60
N VAL A 157 14.64 -11.72 10.91
CA VAL A 157 13.49 -12.47 10.39
C VAL A 157 12.86 -13.22 11.55
N THR A 158 11.58 -13.00 11.78
CA THR A 158 10.78 -13.77 12.73
C THR A 158 9.58 -14.37 12.02
N MET A 159 9.25 -15.62 12.35
CA MET A 159 8.10 -16.34 11.80
C MET A 159 7.17 -16.71 12.94
N LYS A 160 5.86 -16.59 12.71
CA LYS A 160 4.85 -16.90 13.71
C LYS A 160 3.61 -17.48 13.05
N ASP A 161 3.27 -18.71 13.39
CA ASP A 161 1.98 -19.30 13.02
C ASP A 161 0.84 -18.61 13.78
N THR A 162 -0.20 -18.21 13.05
CA THR A 162 -1.46 -17.74 13.63
C THR A 162 -2.65 -18.52 13.08
N ASN A 163 -3.82 -18.35 13.69
CA ASN A 163 -5.06 -18.94 13.19
C ASN A 163 -5.43 -18.45 11.78
N ASP A 164 -4.86 -17.32 11.37
CA ASP A 164 -5.13 -16.64 10.09
C ASP A 164 -3.96 -16.79 9.10
N GLY A 165 -3.08 -17.78 9.30
CA GLY A 165 -1.92 -18.08 8.46
C GLY A 165 -0.56 -17.78 9.12
N LEU A 166 0.52 -17.99 8.37
CA LEU A 166 1.89 -17.71 8.80
C LEU A 166 2.21 -16.23 8.62
N ILE A 167 2.71 -15.57 9.67
CA ILE A 167 3.26 -14.21 9.59
C ILE A 167 4.77 -14.29 9.56
N ILE A 168 5.38 -13.66 8.56
CA ILE A 168 6.83 -13.48 8.41
C ILE A 168 7.13 -11.99 8.57
N SER A 169 7.72 -11.62 9.71
CA SER A 169 8.17 -10.25 9.96
C SER A 169 9.64 -10.12 9.65
N VAL A 170 10.01 -9.08 8.90
CA VAL A 170 11.38 -8.83 8.47
C VAL A 170 11.77 -7.38 8.73
N THR A 171 12.94 -7.21 9.33
CA THR A 171 13.63 -5.91 9.40
C THR A 171 14.75 -5.92 8.37
N LEU A 172 14.71 -5.00 7.40
CA LEU A 172 15.69 -4.92 6.32
C LEU A 172 16.18 -3.50 6.08
N GLN A 173 17.29 -3.39 5.35
CA GLN A 173 17.85 -2.14 4.85
C GLN A 173 18.17 -2.29 3.36
N LEU A 174 17.95 -1.25 2.55
CA LEU A 174 18.28 -1.34 1.12
C LEU A 174 19.81 -1.33 0.95
N ALA A 175 20.38 -2.39 0.38
CA ALA A 175 21.81 -2.49 0.19
C ALA A 175 22.27 -1.66 -1.00
N LYS A 176 23.45 -1.03 -0.90
CA LYS A 176 24.12 -0.31 -2.00
C LYS A 176 23.21 0.72 -2.70
N PHE A 177 22.30 1.36 -1.95
CA PHE A 177 21.41 2.37 -2.50
C PHE A 177 22.21 3.57 -3.03
N THR A 178 22.35 3.67 -4.35
CA THR A 178 22.90 4.85 -5.00
C THR A 178 21.78 5.84 -5.28
N ARG A 179 21.93 7.06 -4.78
CA ARG A 179 20.97 8.14 -5.00
C ARG A 179 20.72 8.32 -6.50
N THR A 180 19.47 8.23 -6.92
CA THR A 180 19.04 8.80 -8.19
C THR A 180 19.07 10.31 -8.05
N THR A 181 20.23 10.88 -8.36
CA THR A 181 20.53 12.31 -8.25
C THR A 181 19.75 13.11 -9.29
N LYS A 182 18.60 13.61 -8.88
CA LYS A 182 18.00 14.94 -9.17
C LYS A 182 16.49 14.80 -8.99
N ARG A 183 15.83 15.81 -8.42
CA ARG A 183 14.37 15.97 -8.60
C ARG A 183 14.16 15.93 -10.11
N SER A 184 13.54 14.88 -10.61
CA SER A 184 13.19 14.83 -12.01
C SER A 184 12.26 16.02 -12.23
N THR A 185 12.57 16.89 -13.18
CA THR A 185 11.61 17.92 -13.63
C THR A 185 10.42 17.26 -14.34
N LYS A 186 10.54 15.97 -14.66
CA LYS A 186 9.47 15.14 -15.21
C LYS A 186 8.64 14.55 -14.09
N THR A 187 7.34 14.59 -14.28
CA THR A 187 6.25 14.20 -13.36
C THR A 187 6.10 12.70 -13.22
N ASN A 188 7.16 11.98 -13.48
CA ASN A 188 7.11 10.55 -13.64
C ASN A 188 7.49 10.00 -12.28
N PHE A 189 6.76 9.01 -11.76
CA PHE A 189 7.02 8.31 -10.49
C PHE A 189 8.40 7.59 -10.46
N GLU A 190 9.47 8.20 -10.97
CA GLU A 190 10.84 7.72 -11.18
C GLU A 190 11.59 7.54 -9.86
N HIS A 191 11.07 8.16 -8.81
CA HIS A 191 11.58 8.08 -7.44
C HIS A 191 10.96 6.92 -6.65
N PHE A 192 10.03 6.16 -7.24
CA PHE A 192 9.41 5.02 -6.59
C PHE A 192 10.34 3.81 -6.62
N ASN A 193 10.26 3.07 -5.53
CA ASN A 193 10.95 1.82 -5.30
C ASN A 193 9.90 0.82 -4.85
N ARG A 194 10.17 -0.46 -5.11
CA ARG A 194 9.37 -1.55 -4.56
C ARG A 194 10.26 -2.66 -4.06
N ILE A 195 9.75 -3.39 -3.08
CA ILE A 195 10.39 -4.58 -2.53
C ILE A 195 9.65 -5.80 -3.06
N THR A 196 10.40 -6.74 -3.61
CA THR A 196 9.91 -8.05 -4.07
C THR A 196 10.30 -9.12 -3.07
N TRP A 197 9.36 -10.02 -2.81
CA TRP A 197 9.56 -11.20 -1.98
C TRP A 197 9.36 -12.43 -2.84
N GLN A 198 10.27 -13.38 -2.73
CA GLN A 198 10.15 -14.70 -3.31
C GLN A 198 10.39 -15.73 -2.21
N LEU A 199 9.38 -16.55 -1.94
CA LEU A 199 9.43 -17.63 -0.96
C LEU A 199 9.27 -18.96 -1.67
N LYS A 200 10.21 -19.88 -1.41
CA LYS A 200 10.12 -21.25 -1.89
C LYS A 200 9.51 -22.15 -0.82
N LEU A 201 8.59 -22.99 -1.25
CA LEU A 201 7.88 -23.95 -0.41
C LEU A 201 8.68 -25.25 -0.32
N ASP A 202 8.64 -25.92 0.83
CA ASP A 202 9.20 -27.26 1.03
C ASP A 202 8.23 -28.34 0.52
N ILE A 203 7.67 -28.11 -0.66
CA ILE A 203 6.73 -29.01 -1.32
C ILE A 203 7.19 -29.18 -2.78
N PRO A 204 7.65 -30.37 -3.18
CA PRO A 204 8.16 -30.60 -4.52
C PRO A 204 7.17 -30.21 -5.61
N GLY A 205 7.66 -29.49 -6.63
CA GLY A 205 6.87 -29.10 -7.80
C GLY A 205 5.89 -27.94 -7.57
N GLN A 206 5.85 -27.35 -6.37
CA GLN A 206 5.01 -26.19 -6.12
C GLN A 206 5.68 -24.89 -6.61
N PRO A 207 4.88 -23.93 -7.12
CA PRO A 207 5.40 -22.62 -7.49
C PRO A 207 5.86 -21.83 -6.26
N GLU A 208 6.78 -20.88 -6.50
CA GLU A 208 7.19 -19.91 -5.50
C GLU A 208 6.06 -18.92 -5.19
N ILE A 209 5.94 -18.53 -3.92
CA ILE A 209 5.08 -17.41 -3.53
C ILE A 209 5.83 -16.12 -3.84
N LYS A 210 5.19 -15.23 -4.60
CA LYS A 210 5.76 -13.94 -4.98
C LYS A 210 4.89 -12.81 -4.45
N CYS A 211 5.48 -11.93 -3.67
CA CYS A 211 4.81 -10.74 -3.17
C CYS A 211 5.56 -9.48 -3.61
N LEU A 212 4.83 -8.37 -3.70
CA LEU A 212 5.35 -7.07 -4.09
C LEU A 212 4.80 -6.03 -3.12
N SER A 213 5.67 -5.15 -2.64
CA SER A 213 5.27 -4.02 -1.80
C SER A 213 4.54 -2.95 -2.61
N LEU A 214 3.79 -2.12 -1.91
CA LEU A 214 3.38 -0.82 -2.44
C LEU A 214 4.62 0.05 -2.73
N PRO A 215 4.49 1.01 -3.66
CA PRO A 215 5.60 1.88 -3.97
C PRO A 215 5.92 2.78 -2.79
N PHE A 216 7.20 2.98 -2.57
CA PHE A 216 7.71 3.93 -1.59
C PHE A 216 8.86 4.74 -2.17
N THR A 217 9.20 5.80 -1.47
CA THR A 217 10.28 6.72 -1.85
C THR A 217 11.38 6.71 -0.80
N VAL A 218 12.58 7.16 -1.20
CA VAL A 218 13.71 7.34 -0.29
C VAL A 218 14.12 8.81 -0.32
N ARG A 219 14.20 9.45 0.85
CA ARG A 219 14.54 10.88 0.97
C ARG A 219 15.83 11.14 1.75
N SER A 220 16.53 12.20 1.35
CA SER A 220 17.70 12.72 2.07
C SER A 220 17.39 13.92 2.96
N GLY A 221 16.30 14.63 2.70
CA GLY A 221 15.96 15.89 3.39
C GLY A 221 14.48 16.01 3.73
N SER A 222 14.14 16.96 4.60
CA SER A 222 12.77 17.24 5.04
C SER A 222 11.91 17.85 3.91
N THR A 223 12.48 18.70 3.06
CA THR A 223 11.78 19.37 1.95
C THR A 223 11.30 18.42 0.85
N GLN A 224 11.79 17.17 0.83
CA GLN A 224 11.33 16.13 -0.08
C GLN A 224 10.17 15.31 0.48
N LEU A 225 9.98 15.32 1.81
CA LEU A 225 9.05 14.43 2.51
C LEU A 225 7.62 14.59 2.01
N TRP A 226 7.10 15.82 1.98
CA TRP A 226 5.70 16.08 1.65
C TRP A 226 5.40 15.83 0.18
N TYR A 227 6.32 16.18 -0.72
CA TYR A 227 6.22 15.84 -2.14
C TYR A 227 6.17 14.32 -2.35
N TYR A 228 7.08 13.59 -1.72
CA TYR A 228 7.16 12.14 -1.90
C TYR A 228 5.99 11.38 -1.28
N ILE A 229 5.55 11.76 -0.07
CA ILE A 229 4.33 11.22 0.52
C ILE A 229 3.13 11.55 -0.38
N GLY A 230 3.01 12.79 -0.84
CA GLY A 230 1.93 13.20 -1.74
C GLY A 230 1.90 12.41 -3.05
N ALA A 231 3.07 12.08 -3.62
CA ALA A 231 3.16 11.25 -4.81
C ALA A 231 2.68 9.82 -4.55
N VAL A 232 3.06 9.22 -3.41
CA VAL A 232 2.58 7.88 -3.02
C VAL A 232 1.08 7.90 -2.74
N HIS A 233 0.57 8.94 -2.07
CA HIS A 233 -0.86 9.15 -1.86
C HIS A 233 -1.60 9.22 -3.20
N TRP A 234 -1.12 10.03 -4.13
CA TRP A 234 -1.68 10.13 -5.47
C TRP A 234 -1.74 8.76 -6.16
N TYR A 235 -0.61 8.04 -6.16
CA TYR A 235 -0.53 6.71 -6.77
C TYR A 235 -1.54 5.74 -6.16
N CYS A 236 -1.58 5.63 -4.83
CA CYS A 236 -2.50 4.75 -4.11
C CYS A 236 -3.96 5.14 -4.31
N TRP A 237 -4.29 6.39 -4.61
CA TRP A 237 -5.66 6.81 -4.86
C TRP A 237 -6.11 6.57 -6.29
N VAL A 238 -5.27 6.89 -7.29
CA VAL A 238 -5.64 6.78 -8.71
C VAL A 238 -5.48 5.36 -9.24
N GLN A 239 -4.46 4.63 -8.82
CA GLN A 239 -4.19 3.30 -9.36
C GLN A 239 -5.08 2.23 -8.72
N THR A 240 -5.84 1.53 -9.55
CA THR A 240 -6.71 0.42 -9.13
C THR A 240 -5.94 -0.89 -8.99
N ASP A 241 -5.08 -1.20 -9.96
CA ASP A 241 -4.18 -2.36 -9.90
C ASP A 241 -2.76 -1.93 -9.55
N LEU A 242 -2.46 -2.05 -8.26
CA LEU A 242 -1.22 -1.59 -7.66
C LEU A 242 -0.07 -2.55 -7.89
N TYR A 243 -0.28 -3.67 -8.58
CA TYR A 243 0.75 -4.65 -8.92
C TYR A 243 1.14 -4.59 -10.41
N GLN A 244 0.50 -3.74 -11.23
CA GLN A 244 0.97 -3.48 -12.58
C GLN A 244 2.16 -2.52 -12.61
N PRO A 245 3.07 -2.67 -13.60
CA PRO A 245 4.16 -1.73 -13.82
C PRO A 245 3.66 -0.30 -14.04
N LYS A 246 4.40 0.67 -13.50
CA LYS A 246 4.11 2.12 -13.44
C LYS A 246 3.65 2.82 -14.73
N CYS A 247 3.85 2.26 -15.93
CA CYS A 247 3.63 2.96 -17.20
C CYS A 247 2.19 3.46 -17.45
N GLN A 248 1.24 3.17 -16.55
CA GLN A 248 -0.17 3.51 -16.72
C GLN A 248 -0.78 4.37 -15.59
N CYS A 249 -0.03 4.74 -14.53
CA CYS A 249 -0.64 5.54 -13.46
C CYS A 249 -0.96 6.96 -13.98
N PRO A 250 -2.24 7.39 -13.98
CA PRO A 250 -2.62 8.69 -14.48
C PRO A 250 -2.00 9.83 -13.65
N THR A 251 -1.50 10.85 -14.35
CA THR A 251 -1.09 12.12 -13.73
C THR A 251 -2.28 13.06 -13.49
N THR A 252 -3.47 12.65 -13.92
CA THR A 252 -4.74 13.34 -13.73
C THR A 252 -5.62 12.59 -12.75
N MET A 253 -6.41 13.31 -11.95
CA MET A 253 -7.38 12.74 -11.02
C MET A 253 -8.65 13.58 -11.06
N LYS A 254 -9.82 12.94 -11.13
CA LYS A 254 -11.10 13.65 -11.01
C LYS A 254 -11.12 14.49 -9.74
N ARG A 255 -11.61 15.72 -9.82
CA ARG A 255 -11.62 16.66 -8.68
C ARG A 255 -12.33 16.11 -7.44
N GLU A 256 -13.45 15.42 -7.62
CA GLU A 256 -14.19 14.78 -6.51
C GLU A 256 -13.31 13.76 -5.77
N LEU A 257 -12.62 12.89 -6.51
CA LEU A 257 -11.71 11.90 -5.94
C LEU A 257 -10.54 12.57 -5.21
N PHE A 258 -10.03 13.69 -5.75
CA PHE A 258 -9.00 14.48 -5.09
C PHE A 258 -9.50 15.12 -3.79
N LEU A 259 -10.71 15.65 -3.77
CA LEU A 259 -11.32 16.19 -2.55
C LEU A 259 -11.52 15.10 -1.48
N SER A 260 -12.00 13.91 -1.86
CA SER A 260 -12.10 12.77 -0.95
C SER A 260 -10.72 12.40 -0.37
N MET A 261 -9.68 12.40 -1.20
CA MET A 261 -8.31 12.17 -0.72
C MET A 261 -7.87 13.21 0.31
N LEU A 262 -8.18 14.49 0.10
CA LEU A 262 -7.85 15.55 1.06
C LEU A 262 -8.66 15.42 2.36
N GLN A 263 -9.95 15.08 2.28
CA GLN A 263 -10.81 14.87 3.45
C GLN A 263 -10.28 13.74 4.34
N GLU A 264 -9.97 12.58 3.76
CA GLU A 264 -9.35 11.46 4.47
C GLU A 264 -7.99 11.87 5.05
N ARG A 265 -7.22 12.66 4.31
CA ARG A 265 -5.92 13.13 4.77
C ARG A 265 -6.03 14.11 5.95
N TYR A 266 -7.02 14.99 5.93
CA TYR A 266 -7.30 15.85 7.06
C TYR A 266 -7.68 15.01 8.28
N HIS A 267 -8.64 14.10 8.12
CA HIS A 267 -9.14 13.28 9.21
C HIS A 267 -8.05 12.40 9.85
N SER A 268 -7.19 11.77 9.05
CA SER A 268 -6.05 11.01 9.57
C SER A 268 -5.07 11.86 10.39
N ILE A 269 -4.90 13.14 10.04
CA ILE A 269 -3.99 14.05 10.74
C ILE A 269 -4.65 14.64 11.98
N THR A 270 -5.85 15.22 11.86
CA THR A 270 -6.53 16.02 12.89
C THR A 270 -7.48 15.21 13.76
N SER A 271 -7.90 14.03 13.30
CA SER A 271 -8.99 13.23 13.88
C SER A 271 -10.37 13.88 13.80
N ASP A 272 -10.52 14.96 13.02
CA ASP A 272 -11.78 15.66 12.75
C ASP A 272 -12.25 15.43 11.32
N HIS A 273 -13.52 15.70 11.04
CA HIS A 273 -14.05 15.71 9.68
C HIS A 273 -14.07 17.12 9.10
N PHE A 274 -14.05 17.23 7.77
CA PHE A 274 -14.36 18.51 7.13
C PHE A 274 -15.80 18.90 7.43
N THR A 275 -16.00 20.15 7.83
CA THR A 275 -17.32 20.79 7.78
C THR A 275 -17.67 21.15 6.35
N GLU A 276 -18.95 21.40 6.06
CA GLU A 276 -19.37 21.90 4.74
C GLU A 276 -18.66 23.20 4.36
N GLU A 277 -18.45 24.10 5.34
CA GLU A 277 -17.68 25.34 5.15
C GLU A 277 -16.24 25.07 4.71
N ASN A 278 -15.58 24.08 5.31
CA ASN A 278 -14.22 23.69 4.91
C ASN A 278 -14.22 23.18 3.47
N ILE A 279 -15.19 22.34 3.10
CA ILE A 279 -15.32 21.82 1.73
C ILE A 279 -15.48 22.97 0.73
N GLN A 280 -16.40 23.90 1.00
CA GLN A 280 -16.65 25.07 0.14
C GLN A 280 -15.42 25.99 0.04
N SER A 281 -14.70 26.20 1.14
CA SER A 281 -13.45 26.98 1.16
C SER A 281 -12.36 26.34 0.31
N PHE A 282 -12.15 25.02 0.44
CA PHE A 282 -11.19 24.28 -0.38
C PHE A 282 -11.57 24.26 -1.85
N GLN A 283 -12.86 24.07 -2.15
CA GLN A 283 -13.37 24.14 -3.52
C GLN A 283 -13.06 25.50 -4.13
N SER A 284 -13.39 26.59 -3.42
CA SER A 284 -13.12 27.96 -3.87
C SER A 284 -11.62 28.22 -4.13
N GLN A 285 -10.73 27.68 -3.30
CA GLN A 285 -9.29 27.79 -3.51
C GLN A 285 -8.79 26.99 -4.73
N LEU A 286 -9.39 25.83 -5.00
CA LEU A 286 -9.12 25.06 -6.21
C LEU A 286 -9.68 25.76 -7.46
N ASP A 287 -10.84 26.40 -7.37
CA ASP A 287 -11.42 27.19 -8.47
C ASP A 287 -10.60 28.45 -8.79
N ALA A 288 -9.94 29.02 -7.78
CA ALA A 288 -9.03 30.14 -7.95
C ALA A 288 -7.67 29.75 -8.55
N MET A 289 -7.37 28.45 -8.67
CA MET A 289 -6.21 27.99 -9.43
C MET A 289 -6.44 28.16 -10.94
N PRO A 290 -5.38 28.33 -11.75
CA PRO A 290 -5.54 28.67 -13.17
C PRO A 290 -6.46 27.71 -13.94
N SER A 291 -7.24 28.28 -14.88
CA SER A 291 -8.50 27.79 -15.48
C SER A 291 -8.47 26.49 -16.32
N HIS A 292 -7.41 25.68 -16.28
CA HIS A 292 -7.36 24.36 -16.93
C HIS A 292 -7.85 23.21 -16.03
N LEU A 293 -8.21 23.52 -14.79
CA LEU A 293 -8.59 22.56 -13.74
C LEU A 293 -10.10 22.27 -13.65
N SER A 294 -10.87 22.57 -14.70
CA SER A 294 -12.34 22.64 -14.59
C SER A 294 -13.01 21.33 -14.14
N HIS A 295 -12.35 20.17 -14.34
CA HIS A 295 -12.90 18.86 -13.93
C HIS A 295 -11.84 17.90 -13.37
N ASP A 296 -10.64 17.85 -13.98
CA ASP A 296 -9.55 16.98 -13.56
C ASP A 296 -8.37 17.78 -13.01
N VAL A 297 -7.79 17.28 -11.93
CA VAL A 297 -6.66 17.85 -11.21
C VAL A 297 -5.36 17.20 -11.68
N GLN A 298 -4.34 18.00 -11.98
CA GLN A 298 -3.02 17.49 -12.36
C GLN A 298 -2.14 17.30 -11.12
N MET A 299 -1.52 16.12 -11.00
CA MET A 299 -0.60 15.79 -9.90
C MET A 299 0.49 16.86 -9.74
N ASN A 300 0.99 17.34 -10.88
CA ASN A 300 2.16 18.19 -10.91
C ASN A 300 1.89 19.60 -10.42
N GLU A 301 0.72 20.14 -10.73
CA GLU A 301 0.24 21.42 -10.21
C GLU A 301 0.03 21.35 -8.70
N ILE A 302 -0.53 20.24 -8.20
CA ILE A 302 -0.79 20.06 -6.77
C ILE A 302 0.46 19.82 -5.95
N LEU A 303 1.35 18.95 -6.42
CA LEU A 303 2.53 18.51 -5.66
C LEU A 303 3.73 19.44 -5.86
N GLN A 304 3.90 20.07 -7.02
CA GLN A 304 5.06 20.89 -7.37
C GLN A 304 4.70 22.33 -7.76
N GLY A 305 3.52 22.54 -8.35
CA GLY A 305 3.02 23.86 -8.72
C GLY A 305 2.93 24.76 -7.50
N LYS A 306 3.41 26.00 -7.65
CA LYS A 306 3.46 26.96 -6.55
C LYS A 306 2.13 27.65 -6.40
N LEU A 307 1.71 27.84 -5.14
CA LEU A 307 0.48 28.57 -4.86
C LEU A 307 0.61 30.06 -5.21
N PRO A 308 -0.37 30.67 -5.89
CA PRO A 308 -0.38 32.12 -6.11
C PRO A 308 -0.48 32.86 -4.77
N CYS A 309 0.18 34.02 -4.66
CA CYS A 309 0.02 34.89 -3.50
C CYS A 309 -1.25 35.73 -3.65
N ILE A 310 -2.26 35.46 -2.82
CA ILE A 310 -3.57 36.12 -2.85
C ILE A 310 -3.51 37.54 -2.21
N ARG A 311 -2.38 37.94 -1.59
CA ARG A 311 -2.29 39.17 -0.77
C ARG A 311 -1.91 40.46 -1.51
N SER A 312 -1.86 40.49 -2.84
CA SER A 312 -1.50 41.72 -3.57
C SER A 312 -2.75 42.49 -4.03
N SER A 313 -3.36 43.25 -3.13
CA SER A 313 -4.40 44.24 -3.47
C SER A 313 -3.86 45.53 -4.11
N ASP A 314 -2.54 45.68 -4.25
CA ASP A 314 -1.96 46.87 -4.87
C ASP A 314 -1.64 46.65 -6.35
N ASN A 315 -2.41 47.34 -7.18
CA ASN A 315 -2.35 47.38 -8.65
C ASN A 315 -1.09 48.04 -9.23
N SER A 316 0.03 48.07 -8.50
CA SER A 316 1.26 48.67 -9.02
C SER A 316 2.47 47.74 -8.90
N LYS A 317 2.93 47.32 -10.08
CA LYS A 317 4.21 46.63 -10.37
C LYS A 317 4.28 45.13 -10.12
N ARG A 318 3.94 44.42 -11.21
CA ARG A 318 4.50 43.14 -11.70
C ARG A 318 5.76 42.65 -10.99
N HIS A 319 5.58 41.75 -10.04
CA HIS A 319 6.13 40.41 -10.05
C HIS A 319 5.19 39.59 -9.16
N THR A 320 4.41 38.70 -9.76
CA THR A 320 3.63 37.70 -9.03
C THR A 320 4.58 36.94 -8.11
N GLN A 321 4.65 37.33 -6.83
CA GLN A 321 5.37 36.58 -5.82
C GLN A 321 4.62 35.26 -5.65
N GLU A 322 5.02 34.24 -6.39
CA GLU A 322 4.55 32.88 -6.16
C GLU A 322 5.04 32.43 -4.77
N ASN A 323 4.17 31.77 -4.02
CA ASN A 323 4.61 31.12 -2.78
C ASN A 323 5.71 30.10 -3.11
N LYS A 324 6.66 29.90 -2.19
CA LYS A 324 7.75 28.93 -2.40
C LYS A 324 7.30 27.47 -2.18
N PHE A 325 6.02 27.24 -1.91
CA PHE A 325 5.45 25.94 -1.57
C PHE A 325 4.24 25.61 -2.47
N SER A 326 4.01 24.32 -2.66
CA SER A 326 2.88 23.80 -3.42
C SER A 326 1.61 23.69 -2.59
N PHE A 327 0.48 23.48 -3.26
CA PHE A 327 -0.82 23.32 -2.59
C PHE A 327 -0.79 22.17 -1.58
N TYR A 328 -0.30 21.00 -1.98
CA TYR A 328 -0.26 19.85 -1.08
C TYR A 328 0.63 20.10 0.15
N ASN A 329 1.76 20.79 -0.04
CA ASN A 329 2.65 21.16 1.06
C ASN A 329 1.96 22.12 2.05
N TRP A 330 1.27 23.13 1.53
CA TRP A 330 0.49 24.05 2.35
C TRP A 330 -0.60 23.32 3.12
N PHE A 331 -1.36 22.46 2.45
CA PHE A 331 -2.45 21.69 3.04
C PHE A 331 -1.97 20.82 4.21
N ILE A 332 -0.91 20.04 4.00
CA ILE A 332 -0.32 19.20 5.06
C ILE A 332 0.23 20.04 6.21
N ALA A 333 0.86 21.18 5.92
CA ALA A 333 1.35 22.08 6.96
C ALA A 333 0.19 22.69 7.79
N ALA A 334 -0.91 23.07 7.14
CA ALA A 334 -2.10 23.57 7.80
C ALA A 334 -2.72 22.50 8.72
N CYS A 335 -2.89 21.27 8.23
CA CYS A 335 -3.42 20.17 9.04
C CYS A 335 -2.57 19.87 10.29
N ASN A 336 -1.24 19.79 10.13
CA ASN A 336 -0.34 19.55 11.26
C ASN A 336 -0.33 20.71 12.26
N THR A 337 -0.45 21.94 11.75
CA THR A 337 -0.55 23.15 12.59
C THR A 337 -1.84 23.11 13.41
N LEU A 338 -2.97 22.81 12.77
CA LEU A 338 -4.26 22.67 13.44
C LEU A 338 -4.22 21.59 14.52
N LYS A 339 -3.74 20.38 14.17
CA LYS A 339 -3.56 19.28 15.14
C LYS A 339 -2.77 19.73 16.36
N ARG A 340 -1.67 20.46 16.16
CA ARG A 340 -0.84 20.96 17.25
C ARG A 340 -1.60 21.97 18.12
N PHE A 341 -2.32 22.91 17.53
CA PHE A 341 -3.15 23.86 18.28
C PHE A 341 -4.26 23.16 19.08
N GLN A 342 -4.94 22.18 18.49
CA GLN A 342 -5.99 21.40 19.16
C GLN A 342 -5.43 20.66 20.39
N LEU A 343 -4.25 20.07 20.28
CA LEU A 343 -3.57 19.42 21.41
C LEU A 343 -3.25 20.41 22.52
N GLU A 344 -2.76 21.61 22.20
CA GLU A 344 -2.47 22.64 23.20
C GLU A 344 -3.75 23.18 23.86
N VAL A 345 -4.82 23.40 23.09
CA VAL A 345 -6.13 23.81 23.64
C VAL A 345 -6.70 22.74 24.57
N HIS A 346 -6.58 21.45 24.21
CA HIS A 346 -7.04 20.35 25.05
C HIS A 346 -6.26 20.29 26.38
N LYS A 347 -4.93 20.45 26.34
CA LYS A 347 -4.10 20.54 27.57
C LYS A 347 -4.51 21.70 28.46
N LEU A 348 -4.78 22.87 27.86
CA LEU A 348 -5.23 24.05 28.59
C LEU A 348 -6.59 23.80 29.27
N ARG A 349 -7.56 23.25 28.54
CA ARG A 349 -8.89 22.88 29.10
C ARG A 349 -8.77 21.91 30.26
N TYR A 350 -7.95 20.87 30.13
CA TYR A 350 -7.71 19.91 31.20
C TYR A 350 -7.07 20.56 32.44
N SER A 351 -6.10 21.46 32.23
CA SER A 351 -5.44 22.19 33.32
C SER A 351 -6.42 23.11 34.07
N ILE A 352 -7.28 23.82 33.33
CA ILE A 352 -8.35 24.65 33.92
C ILE A 352 -9.32 23.77 34.72
N GLN A 353 -9.70 22.61 34.20
CA GLN A 353 -10.60 21.68 34.88
C GLN A 353 -10.02 21.15 36.20
N LEU A 354 -8.73 20.80 36.21
CA LEU A 354 -8.03 20.41 37.44
C LEU A 354 -7.97 21.54 38.47
N LEU A 355 -7.70 22.77 38.03
CA LEU A 355 -7.69 23.94 38.91
C LEU A 355 -9.07 24.19 39.53
N ILE A 356 -10.14 24.10 38.74
CA ILE A 356 -11.53 24.22 39.23
C ILE A 356 -11.83 23.12 40.27
N GLN A 357 -11.45 21.87 39.99
CA GLN A 357 -11.64 20.77 40.94
C GLN A 357 -10.89 20.98 42.26
N GLN A 358 -9.65 21.49 42.20
CA GLN A 358 -8.88 21.84 43.39
C GLN A 358 -9.59 22.93 44.20
N ILE A 359 -10.02 24.02 43.55
CA ILE A 359 -10.74 25.12 44.21
C ILE A 359 -12.00 24.60 44.92
N ILE A 360 -12.78 23.73 44.25
CA ILE A 360 -13.98 23.12 44.85
C ILE A 360 -13.63 22.24 46.04
N SER A 361 -12.53 21.48 46.00
CA SER A 361 -12.12 20.59 47.11
C SER A 361 -11.58 21.32 48.35
N TYR A 362 -11.20 22.59 48.22
CA TYR A 362 -10.74 23.44 49.32
C TYR A 362 -11.88 24.23 49.99
N GLN A 363 -13.08 24.22 49.40
CA GLN A 363 -14.31 24.79 49.97
C GLN A 363 -15.10 23.70 50.69
#